data_AF-A0A2W2C4T4-F1
#
_entry.id   AF-A0A2W2C4T4-F1
#
_cell.length_a   1.000
_cell.length_b   1.000
_cell.length_c   1.000
_cell.angle_alpha   90.00
_cell.angle_beta   90.00
_cell.angle_gamma   90.00
#
_symmetry.space_group_name_H-M   'P 1'
#
loop_
_entity.id
_entity.type
_entity.pdbx_description
1 polymer ?
#
loop_
_entity_poly.entity_id
_entity_poly.type
_entity_poly.pdbx_seq_one_letter_code
_entity_poly.pdbx_strand_id
1 'polypeptide(L)'
;MRRTFLRRALLAGVSLAGLAACGADHQAEGHDSSAPPSASATSGDGAANNAADVMFAQMMIPHHEQALEMAELAATRASDPEVTQLAAQIKDAQAPEMAQMGSWLTQWGAPLPSGDGHGTGHDAPDMGHEMPGMMSDADMARLAAVSGTEFDRQFLTMMIAHHEGPSVPIMELWCLTKSGVHRISGTTTP
;
A
#
# COMPACT_ATOMS: atom_id res chain seq x y z
N MET A 1 -30.23 37.85 14.70
CA MET A 1 -30.58 37.54 13.30
C MET A 1 -30.31 36.06 13.06
N ARG A 2 -31.35 35.27 12.82
CA ARG A 2 -31.31 33.82 12.59
C ARG A 2 -30.98 33.56 11.11
N ARG A 3 -29.95 32.77 10.81
CA ARG A 3 -29.70 32.26 9.46
C ARG A 3 -29.96 30.75 9.44
N THR A 4 -31.05 30.42 8.79
CA THR A 4 -31.70 29.12 8.63
C THR A 4 -30.88 28.16 7.76
N PHE A 5 -30.67 26.95 8.26
CA PHE A 5 -30.19 25.79 7.50
C PHE A 5 -31.24 25.37 6.46
N LEU A 6 -30.87 25.26 5.18
CA LEU A 6 -31.68 24.57 4.18
C LEU A 6 -31.01 23.25 3.80
N ARG A 7 -31.61 22.17 4.32
CA ARG A 7 -31.48 20.81 3.83
C ARG A 7 -32.17 20.72 2.46
N ARG A 8 -31.49 20.20 1.45
CA ARG A 8 -32.12 19.62 0.26
C ARG A 8 -31.52 18.24 0.02
N ALA A 9 -32.25 17.24 0.49
CA ALA A 9 -32.15 15.86 0.00
C ALA A 9 -32.98 15.77 -1.30
N LEU A 10 -32.50 15.03 -2.31
CA LEU A 10 -33.33 14.40 -3.35
C LEU A 10 -32.50 13.35 -4.13
N LEU A 11 -32.83 12.09 -3.82
CA LEU A 11 -33.06 10.94 -4.70
C LEU A 11 -31.99 10.49 -5.73
N ALA A 12 -31.38 9.35 -5.37
CA ALA A 12 -31.40 8.07 -6.11
C ALA A 12 -31.40 8.10 -7.64
N GLY A 13 -30.28 7.65 -8.22
CA GLY A 13 -30.19 7.13 -9.58
C GLY A 13 -29.33 5.87 -9.57
N VAL A 14 -29.96 4.70 -9.40
CA VAL A 14 -29.33 3.40 -9.66
C VAL A 14 -29.37 3.17 -11.17
N SER A 15 -28.22 3.31 -11.82
CA SER A 15 -28.06 2.94 -13.23
C SER A 15 -27.34 1.60 -13.31
N LEU A 16 -28.12 0.53 -13.39
CA LEU A 16 -27.64 -0.82 -13.70
C LEU A 16 -27.50 -0.93 -15.24
N ALA A 17 -26.32 -0.61 -15.77
CA ALA A 17 -26.00 -0.86 -17.17
C ALA A 17 -25.39 -2.26 -17.30
N GLY A 18 -26.23 -3.22 -17.74
CA GLY A 18 -25.80 -4.57 -18.07
C GLY A 18 -24.84 -4.55 -19.27
N LEU A 19 -23.61 -5.00 -19.06
CA LEU A 19 -22.73 -5.37 -20.15
C LEU A 19 -23.23 -6.70 -20.74
N ALA A 20 -23.69 -6.57 -21.97
CA ALA A 20 -24.14 -7.64 -22.83
C ALA A 20 -23.08 -8.73 -22.95
N ALA A 21 -23.55 -9.97 -22.83
CA ALA A 21 -22.85 -11.17 -23.23
C ALA A 21 -22.43 -11.08 -24.70
N CYS A 22 -21.14 -11.22 -24.98
CA CYS A 22 -20.65 -11.61 -26.30
C CYS A 22 -20.53 -13.13 -26.32
N GLY A 23 -21.66 -13.81 -26.56
CA GLY A 23 -21.72 -15.20 -26.96
C GLY A 23 -21.77 -15.30 -28.48
N ALA A 24 -20.71 -15.92 -29.03
CA ALA A 24 -20.54 -16.67 -30.28
C ALA A 24 -21.16 -16.17 -31.60
N ASP A 25 -20.36 -16.17 -32.68
CA ASP A 25 -20.71 -16.95 -33.88
C ASP A 25 -19.48 -17.28 -34.76
N HIS A 26 -19.69 -18.33 -35.56
CA HIS A 26 -18.75 -19.29 -36.12
C HIS A 26 -18.13 -18.93 -37.50
N GLN A 27 -17.02 -19.61 -37.80
CA GLN A 27 -16.46 -20.00 -39.12
C GLN A 27 -15.43 -19.10 -39.83
N ALA A 28 -14.17 -19.56 -39.83
CA ALA A 28 -13.31 -19.54 -41.01
C ALA A 28 -12.47 -20.83 -41.02
N GLU A 29 -12.54 -21.57 -42.12
CA GLU A 29 -11.81 -22.82 -42.37
C GLU A 29 -10.33 -22.57 -42.71
N GLY A 30 -9.51 -23.58 -42.37
CA GLY A 30 -8.28 -23.90 -43.08
C GLY A 30 -7.00 -23.22 -42.59
N HIS A 31 -6.15 -23.96 -41.88
CA HIS A 31 -4.85 -24.42 -42.38
C HIS A 31 -4.11 -25.26 -41.32
N ASP A 32 -3.53 -26.36 -41.78
CA ASP A 32 -2.60 -27.25 -41.09
C ASP A 32 -1.54 -26.52 -40.26
N SER A 33 -1.37 -26.95 -39.01
CA SER A 33 -0.08 -27.01 -38.33
C SER A 33 -0.19 -27.85 -37.06
N SER A 34 0.57 -28.94 -37.01
CA SER A 34 0.76 -29.80 -35.86
C SER A 34 1.15 -28.99 -34.61
N ALA A 35 0.25 -28.91 -33.63
CA ALA A 35 0.53 -28.34 -32.32
C ALA A 35 1.26 -29.37 -31.43
N PRO A 36 2.28 -28.97 -30.64
CA PRO A 36 2.79 -29.82 -29.57
C PRO A 36 1.71 -29.99 -28.49
N PRO A 37 1.78 -31.05 -27.66
CA PRO A 37 0.81 -31.24 -26.59
C PRO A 37 0.87 -30.05 -25.63
N SER A 38 -0.25 -29.34 -25.51
CA SER A 38 -0.49 -28.40 -24.41
C SER A 38 -0.42 -29.19 -23.12
N ALA A 39 0.71 -29.10 -22.43
CA ALA A 39 0.76 -29.41 -21.01
C ALA A 39 -0.20 -28.43 -20.34
N SER A 40 -1.33 -28.96 -19.87
CA SER A 40 -2.28 -28.26 -19.04
C SER A 40 -1.51 -27.53 -17.95
N ALA A 41 -1.46 -26.20 -18.03
CA ALA A 41 -1.20 -25.40 -16.84
C ALA A 41 -2.35 -25.72 -15.91
N THR A 42 -2.08 -26.52 -14.89
CA THR A 42 -2.96 -26.66 -13.73
C THR A 42 -3.15 -25.27 -13.18
N SER A 43 -4.27 -24.63 -13.54
CA SER A 43 -4.79 -23.48 -12.82
C SER A 43 -5.08 -23.98 -11.41
N GLY A 44 -4.10 -23.82 -10.53
CA GLY A 44 -4.26 -24.06 -9.11
C GLY A 44 -5.35 -23.14 -8.58
N ASP A 45 -6.37 -23.77 -8.01
CA ASP A 45 -7.45 -23.19 -7.21
C ASP A 45 -6.97 -22.06 -6.28
N GLY A 46 -7.79 -21.01 -6.18
CA GLY A 46 -7.89 -20.11 -5.03
C GLY A 46 -6.58 -19.58 -4.45
N ALA A 47 -6.04 -18.53 -5.10
CA ALA A 47 -4.91 -17.68 -4.67
C ALA A 47 -4.28 -18.04 -3.31
N ALA A 48 -3.37 -19.02 -3.32
CA ALA A 48 -2.28 -19.05 -2.36
C ALA A 48 -1.58 -17.67 -2.39
N ASN A 49 -1.24 -17.15 -1.22
CA ASN A 49 -0.41 -15.95 -1.12
C ASN A 49 0.86 -16.13 -1.96
N ASN A 50 1.18 -15.12 -2.76
CA ASN A 50 2.38 -15.16 -3.59
C ASN A 50 3.52 -14.39 -2.89
N ALA A 51 4.73 -14.46 -3.44
CA ALA A 51 5.89 -13.76 -2.86
C ALA A 51 5.69 -12.24 -2.73
N ALA A 52 4.85 -11.65 -3.59
CA ALA A 52 4.56 -10.22 -3.54
C ALA A 52 3.61 -9.84 -2.41
N ASP A 53 2.66 -10.71 -2.03
CA ASP A 53 1.83 -10.50 -0.84
C ASP A 53 2.67 -10.48 0.44
N VAL A 54 3.61 -11.44 0.56
CA VAL A 54 4.54 -11.51 1.69
C VAL A 54 5.42 -10.26 1.75
N MET A 55 6.02 -9.88 0.62
CA MET A 55 6.85 -8.68 0.52
C MET A 55 6.05 -7.41 0.82
N PHE A 56 4.82 -7.28 0.32
CA PHE A 56 3.94 -6.15 0.63
C PHE A 56 3.77 -6.00 2.15
N ALA A 57 3.37 -7.08 2.83
CA ALA A 57 3.16 -7.06 4.28
C ALA A 57 4.46 -6.77 5.05
N GLN A 58 5.59 -7.36 4.63
CA GLN A 58 6.89 -7.12 5.26
C GLN A 58 7.39 -5.69 5.08
N MET A 59 7.04 -5.01 3.98
CA MET A 59 7.40 -3.62 3.76
C MET A 59 6.43 -2.63 4.42
N MET A 60 5.15 -2.96 4.48
CA MET A 60 4.11 -2.06 4.99
C MET A 60 3.93 -2.08 6.49
N ILE A 61 4.32 -3.15 7.18
CA ILE A 61 4.36 -3.15 8.65
C ILE A 61 5.31 -2.07 9.18
N PRO A 62 6.63 -2.05 8.86
CA PRO A 62 7.53 -1.03 9.39
C PRO A 62 7.19 0.39 8.93
N HIS A 63 6.59 0.52 7.75
CA HIS A 63 6.07 1.80 7.28
C HIS A 63 4.92 2.31 8.18
N HIS A 64 3.94 1.47 8.47
CA HIS A 64 2.86 1.83 9.39
C HIS A 64 3.38 2.08 10.81
N GLU A 65 4.37 1.32 11.28
CA GLU A 65 5.01 1.54 12.59
C GLU A 65 5.56 2.96 12.72
N GLN A 66 6.30 3.46 11.72
CA GLN A 66 6.84 4.83 11.77
C GLN A 66 5.75 5.92 11.75
N ALA A 67 4.66 5.72 11.01
CA ALA A 67 3.50 6.63 11.07
C ALA A 67 2.87 6.66 12.46
N LEU A 68 2.76 5.51 13.13
CA LEU A 68 2.26 5.42 14.50
C LEU A 68 3.18 6.16 15.48
N GLU A 69 4.51 6.00 15.35
CA GLU A 69 5.49 6.73 16.16
C GLU A 69 5.37 8.25 16.00
N MET A 70 5.29 8.75 14.77
CA MET A 70 5.07 10.18 14.52
C MET A 70 3.75 10.68 15.10
N ALA A 71 2.67 9.89 14.94
CA ALA A 71 1.36 10.26 15.45
C ALA A 71 1.30 10.27 16.98
N GLU A 72 2.11 9.46 17.66
CA GLU A 72 2.26 9.49 19.11
C GLU A 72 2.89 10.78 19.63
N LEU A 73 3.87 11.31 18.89
CA LEU A 73 4.50 12.58 19.23
C LEU A 73 3.49 13.75 19.24
N ALA A 74 2.48 13.71 18.37
CA ALA A 74 1.49 14.78 18.23
C ALA A 74 0.65 14.99 19.50
N ALA A 75 0.38 13.94 20.28
CA ALA A 75 -0.41 14.03 21.50
C ALA A 75 0.19 14.98 22.56
N THR A 76 1.51 15.18 22.55
CA THR A 76 2.20 16.03 23.52
C THR A 76 2.91 17.24 22.91
N ARG A 77 3.08 17.28 21.58
CA ARG A 77 3.89 18.30 20.89
C ARG A 77 3.10 19.20 19.96
N ALA A 78 1.95 18.77 19.47
CA ALA A 78 1.14 19.59 18.57
C ALA A 78 0.55 20.81 19.31
N SER A 79 0.43 21.94 18.62
CA SER A 79 -0.35 23.09 19.13
C SER A 79 -1.71 23.24 18.46
N ASP A 80 -1.86 22.73 17.25
CA ASP A 80 -3.10 22.79 16.50
C ASP A 80 -4.00 21.57 16.87
N PRO A 81 -5.25 21.81 17.33
CA PRO A 81 -6.18 20.72 17.60
C PRO A 81 -6.52 19.88 16.37
N GLU A 82 -6.47 20.45 15.15
CA GLU A 82 -6.68 19.70 13.90
C GLU A 82 -5.53 18.71 13.64
N VAL A 83 -4.29 19.10 13.95
CA VAL A 83 -3.12 18.20 13.84
C VAL A 83 -3.21 17.05 14.84
N THR A 84 -3.62 17.35 16.08
CA THR A 84 -3.85 16.32 17.10
C THR A 84 -4.94 15.34 16.67
N GLN A 85 -6.04 15.85 16.12
CA GLN A 85 -7.14 15.03 15.61
C GLN A 85 -6.71 14.17 14.42
N LEU A 86 -5.96 14.74 13.47
CA LEU A 86 -5.43 14.02 12.32
C LEU A 86 -4.51 12.87 12.77
N ALA A 87 -3.60 13.12 13.71
CA ALA A 87 -2.72 12.08 14.26
C ALA A 87 -3.51 10.91 14.88
N ALA A 88 -4.57 11.21 15.64
CA ALA A 88 -5.45 10.18 16.20
C ALA A 88 -6.13 9.35 15.09
N GLN A 89 -6.64 9.99 14.04
CA GLN A 89 -7.27 9.29 12.91
C GLN A 89 -6.28 8.40 12.16
N ILE A 90 -5.02 8.84 11.98
CA ILE A 90 -3.97 8.04 11.36
C ILE A 90 -3.71 6.78 12.19
N LYS A 91 -3.59 6.89 13.52
CA LYS A 91 -3.41 5.72 14.41
C LYS A 91 -4.58 4.75 14.30
N ASP A 92 -5.81 5.26 14.36
CA ASP A 92 -7.03 4.45 14.30
C ASP A 92 -7.18 3.71 12.96
N ALA A 93 -6.66 4.29 11.87
CA ALA A 93 -6.67 3.67 10.55
C ALA A 93 -5.53 2.65 10.36
N GLN A 94 -4.29 3.03 10.70
CA GLN A 94 -3.11 2.22 10.35
C GLN A 94 -2.80 1.11 11.35
N ALA A 95 -3.12 1.27 12.65
CA ALA A 95 -2.85 0.21 13.63
C ALA A 95 -3.59 -1.11 13.32
N PRO A 96 -4.88 -1.10 12.93
CA PRO A 96 -5.58 -2.32 12.51
C PRO A 96 -5.00 -2.94 11.23
N GLU A 97 -4.58 -2.12 10.27
CA GLU A 97 -3.96 -2.60 9.02
C GLU A 97 -2.62 -3.30 9.29
N MET A 98 -1.78 -2.73 10.15
CA MET A 98 -0.53 -3.34 10.60
C MET A 98 -0.77 -4.70 11.27
N ALA A 99 -1.74 -4.78 12.18
CA ALA A 99 -2.12 -6.04 12.84
C ALA A 99 -2.65 -7.08 11.83
N GLN A 100 -3.41 -6.64 10.83
CA GLN A 100 -3.93 -7.50 9.78
C GLN A 100 -2.80 -8.08 8.91
N MET A 101 -1.81 -7.26 8.55
CA MET A 101 -0.64 -7.72 7.80
C MET A 101 0.22 -8.70 8.61
N GLY A 102 0.42 -8.46 9.90
CA GLY A 102 1.11 -9.41 10.78
C GLY A 102 0.37 -10.75 10.90
N SER A 103 -0.96 -10.70 10.95
CA SER A 103 -1.82 -11.89 10.91
C SER A 103 -1.66 -12.67 9.59
N TRP A 104 -1.57 -11.97 8.45
CA TRP A 104 -1.33 -12.63 7.16
C TRP A 104 0.03 -13.33 7.12
N LEU A 105 1.11 -12.67 7.52
CA LEU A 105 2.45 -13.28 7.54
C LEU A 105 2.49 -14.52 8.42
N THR A 106 1.85 -14.48 9.59
CA THR A 106 1.71 -15.63 10.49
C THR A 106 0.99 -16.79 9.82
N GLN A 107 -0.15 -16.52 9.17
CA GLN A 107 -0.94 -17.53 8.44
C GLN A 107 -0.16 -18.15 7.27
N TRP A 108 0.67 -17.35 6.61
CA TRP A 108 1.50 -17.77 5.48
C TRP A 108 2.80 -18.47 5.88
N GLY A 109 3.09 -18.56 7.19
CA GLY A 109 4.36 -19.08 7.69
C GLY A 109 5.57 -18.22 7.32
N ALA A 110 5.34 -16.95 6.98
CA ALA A 110 6.36 -15.98 6.64
C ALA A 110 6.88 -15.26 7.89
N PRO A 111 8.16 -14.86 7.93
CA PRO A 111 8.69 -14.13 9.07
C PRO A 111 8.05 -12.74 9.18
N LEU A 112 7.74 -12.34 10.40
CA LEU A 112 7.39 -10.96 10.74
C LEU A 112 8.66 -10.09 10.59
N PRO A 113 8.54 -8.86 10.08
CA PRO A 113 9.64 -7.90 10.17
C PRO A 113 10.00 -7.70 11.64
N SER A 114 11.30 -7.73 11.94
CA SER A 114 11.76 -7.45 13.29
C SER A 114 11.70 -5.93 13.51
N GLY A 115 11.12 -5.50 14.64
CA GLY A 115 10.99 -4.09 15.02
C GLY A 115 12.34 -3.37 15.25
N ASP A 116 13.46 -4.09 15.08
CA ASP A 116 14.80 -3.52 14.95
C ASP A 116 14.98 -2.96 13.53
N GLY A 117 14.13 -1.99 13.15
CA GLY A 117 14.26 -1.20 11.92
C GLY A 117 15.52 -0.32 11.85
N HIS A 118 16.50 -0.59 12.70
CA HIS A 118 17.81 0.04 12.69
C HIS A 118 18.78 -1.00 12.12
N GLY A 119 19.16 -0.83 10.84
CA GLY A 119 20.08 -1.72 10.14
C GLY A 119 21.48 -1.77 10.77
N THR A 120 21.64 -2.49 11.89
CA THR A 120 22.94 -2.76 12.52
C THR A 120 23.60 -4.03 12.00
N GLY A 121 23.24 -4.48 10.80
CA GLY A 121 23.88 -5.60 10.11
C GLY A 121 24.86 -5.10 9.07
N HIS A 122 26.13 -4.91 9.45
CA HIS A 122 27.24 -4.59 8.52
C HIS A 122 27.57 -5.69 7.48
N ASP A 123 26.77 -6.76 7.41
CA ASP A 123 27.03 -7.95 6.59
C ASP A 123 25.89 -8.32 5.61
N ALA A 124 24.81 -7.53 5.54
CA ALA A 124 23.81 -7.70 4.48
C ALA A 124 24.27 -6.95 3.23
N PRO A 125 24.19 -7.56 2.01
CA PRO A 125 24.49 -6.83 0.79
C PRO A 125 23.59 -5.59 0.73
N ASP A 126 24.23 -4.44 0.51
CA ASP A 126 23.65 -3.11 0.38
C ASP A 126 22.38 -3.12 -0.48
N MET A 127 21.24 -3.31 0.19
CA MET A 127 19.91 -2.96 -0.29
C MET A 127 19.56 -1.58 0.31
N GLY A 128 20.52 -0.64 0.28
CA GLY A 128 20.45 0.73 0.80
C GLY A 128 19.54 1.64 -0.01
N HIS A 129 18.30 1.22 -0.20
CA HIS A 129 17.23 2.12 -0.57
C HIS A 129 16.26 2.13 0.60
N GLU A 130 16.40 3.14 1.47
CA GLU A 130 15.33 3.59 2.36
C GLU A 130 14.01 3.49 1.59
N MET A 131 13.04 2.80 2.18
CA MET A 131 11.74 2.67 1.56
C MET A 131 11.20 4.07 1.26
N PRO A 132 10.79 4.36 0.00
CA PRO A 132 10.27 5.67 -0.33
C PRO A 132 9.22 6.08 0.69
N GLY A 133 9.39 7.27 1.29
CA GLY A 133 8.48 7.80 2.32
C GLY A 133 8.93 7.62 3.76
N MET A 134 9.86 6.71 4.08
CA MET A 134 10.37 6.60 5.45
C MET A 134 11.24 7.80 5.82
N MET A 135 11.06 8.31 7.03
CA MET A 135 11.92 9.29 7.68
C MET A 135 13.17 8.61 8.24
N SER A 136 14.30 9.30 8.13
CA SER A 136 15.53 8.86 8.80
C SER A 136 15.41 8.98 10.32
N ASP A 137 16.24 8.26 11.07
CA ASP A 137 16.34 8.42 12.54
C ASP A 137 16.62 9.88 12.94
N ALA A 138 17.41 10.58 12.11
CA ALA A 138 17.72 11.98 12.32
C ALA A 138 16.50 12.89 12.11
N ASP A 139 15.61 12.58 11.17
CA ASP A 139 14.33 13.27 11.00
C ASP A 139 13.38 13.02 12.17
N MET A 140 13.26 11.76 12.61
CA MET A 140 12.43 11.41 13.77
C MET A 140 12.93 12.08 15.05
N ALA A 141 14.25 12.13 15.27
CA ALA A 141 14.86 12.85 16.39
C ALA A 141 14.59 14.36 16.32
N ARG A 142 14.65 14.97 15.12
CA ARG A 142 14.31 16.38 14.92
C ARG A 142 12.85 16.66 15.23
N LEU A 143 11.94 15.84 14.73
CA LEU A 143 10.50 15.97 15.00
C LEU A 143 10.20 15.84 16.51
N ALA A 144 10.84 14.89 17.19
CA ALA A 144 10.67 14.68 18.62
C ALA A 144 11.25 15.82 19.49
N ALA A 145 12.15 16.64 18.95
CA ALA A 145 12.79 17.75 19.67
C ALA A 145 12.01 19.07 19.59
N VAL A 146 11.02 19.19 18.68
CA VAL A 146 10.24 20.42 18.50
C VAL A 146 8.82 20.29 19.07
N SER A 147 8.16 21.42 19.28
CA SER A 147 6.77 21.49 19.77
C SER A 147 6.09 22.74 19.23
N GLY A 148 4.76 22.80 19.36
CA GLY A 148 3.94 23.89 18.87
C GLY A 148 3.89 23.96 17.34
N THR A 149 3.76 25.16 16.79
CA THR A 149 3.56 25.36 15.34
C THR A 149 4.71 24.82 14.48
N GLU A 150 5.92 24.73 15.04
CA GLU A 150 7.04 24.11 14.34
C GLU A 150 6.87 22.59 14.22
N PHE A 151 6.41 21.93 15.29
CA PHE A 151 6.03 20.52 15.25
C PHE A 151 4.91 20.29 14.24
N ASP A 152 3.84 21.10 14.29
CA ASP A 152 2.68 20.97 13.41
C ASP A 152 3.10 20.98 11.93
N ARG A 153 3.99 21.89 11.54
CA ARG A 153 4.50 21.98 10.16
C ARG A 153 5.36 20.78 9.77
N GLN A 154 6.28 20.36 10.65
CA GLN A 154 7.18 19.24 10.36
C GLN A 154 6.41 17.93 10.30
N PHE A 155 5.51 17.67 11.25
CA PHE A 155 4.62 16.52 11.25
C PHE A 155 3.84 16.41 9.95
N LEU A 156 3.14 17.47 9.51
CA LEU A 156 2.38 17.44 8.27
C LEU A 156 3.26 17.20 7.04
N THR A 157 4.43 17.84 6.98
CA THR A 157 5.35 17.69 5.86
C THR A 157 5.88 16.26 5.74
N MET A 158 6.34 15.70 6.87
CA MET A 158 6.86 14.33 6.94
C MET A 158 5.74 13.32 6.71
N MET A 159 4.55 13.55 7.28
CA MET A 159 3.42 12.65 7.09
C MET A 159 2.94 12.63 5.64
N ILE A 160 2.97 13.76 4.92
CA ILE A 160 2.70 13.78 3.46
C ILE A 160 3.74 12.93 2.72
N ALA A 161 5.03 13.17 2.95
CA ALA A 161 6.10 12.43 2.29
C ALA A 161 5.99 10.91 2.54
N HIS A 162 5.67 10.55 3.78
CA HIS A 162 5.43 9.17 4.19
C HIS A 162 4.26 8.53 3.45
N HIS A 163 3.15 9.24 3.25
CA HIS A 163 2.00 8.68 2.51
C HIS A 163 2.23 8.61 0.99
N GLU A 164 3.02 9.53 0.42
CA GLU A 164 3.35 9.55 -1.01
C GLU A 164 4.38 8.48 -1.41
N GLY A 165 5.22 8.04 -0.47
CA GLY A 165 6.35 7.16 -0.74
C GLY A 165 6.04 5.73 -1.18
N PRO A 166 5.48 4.87 -0.31
CA PRO A 166 5.35 3.44 -0.58
C PRO A 166 4.26 3.12 -1.60
N SER A 167 3.32 4.05 -1.78
CA SER A 167 2.05 3.83 -2.46
C SER A 167 2.21 3.64 -3.96
N VAL A 168 3.31 4.09 -4.58
CA VAL A 168 3.48 3.97 -6.03
C VAL A 168 4.20 2.67 -6.42
N PRO A 169 5.40 2.34 -5.92
CA PRO A 169 6.12 1.15 -6.40
C PRO A 169 5.57 -0.16 -5.81
N ILE A 170 5.18 -0.17 -4.53
CA ILE A 170 4.76 -1.38 -3.82
C ILE A 170 3.35 -1.78 -4.22
N MET A 171 2.45 -0.80 -4.39
CA MET A 171 1.11 -1.03 -4.93
C MET A 171 1.17 -1.52 -6.37
N GLU A 172 2.09 -1.00 -7.19
CA GLU A 172 2.28 -1.47 -8.57
C GLU A 172 2.78 -2.93 -8.58
N LEU A 173 3.77 -3.29 -7.76
CA LEU A 173 4.22 -4.69 -7.63
C LEU A 173 3.11 -5.63 -7.11
N TRP A 174 2.35 -5.21 -6.11
CA TRP A 174 1.22 -5.98 -5.59
C TRP A 174 0.12 -6.15 -6.65
N CYS A 175 -0.21 -5.09 -7.37
CA CYS A 175 -1.20 -5.11 -8.46
C CYS A 175 -0.75 -5.99 -9.64
N LEU A 176 0.51 -5.87 -10.08
CA LEU A 176 1.07 -6.63 -11.20
C LEU A 176 1.08 -8.14 -10.93
N THR A 177 1.45 -8.54 -9.70
CA THR A 177 1.48 -9.95 -9.29
C THR A 177 0.10 -10.55 -9.07
N LYS A 178 -0.89 -9.77 -8.61
CA LYS A 178 -2.30 -10.20 -8.52
C LYS A 178 -3.00 -10.26 -9.87
N SER A 179 -2.64 -9.38 -10.80
CA SER A 179 -3.24 -9.31 -12.14
C SER A 179 -2.68 -10.35 -13.12
N GLY A 180 -1.64 -11.11 -12.74
CA GLY A 180 -1.03 -12.13 -13.61
C GLY A 180 -0.37 -11.58 -14.88
N VAL A 181 -0.13 -10.26 -14.96
CA VAL A 181 0.45 -9.63 -16.15
C VAL A 181 1.95 -9.86 -16.15
N HIS A 182 2.38 -10.91 -16.85
CA HIS A 182 3.76 -11.05 -17.28
C HIS A 182 4.10 -9.85 -18.18
N ARG A 183 4.86 -8.90 -17.65
CA ARG A 183 5.51 -7.89 -18.49
C ARG A 183 6.51 -8.64 -19.38
N ILE A 184 6.10 -8.87 -20.63
CA ILE A 184 6.98 -9.32 -21.70
C ILE A 184 8.12 -8.30 -21.86
N SER A 185 9.32 -8.72 -21.47
CA SER A 185 10.57 -8.03 -21.76
C SER A 185 10.78 -7.90 -23.28
N GLY A 186 11.43 -6.80 -23.68
CA GLY A 186 11.49 -6.31 -25.05
C GLY A 186 12.39 -7.05 -26.05
N THR A 187 12.94 -6.24 -26.99
CA THR A 187 13.53 -6.53 -28.32
C THR A 187 12.48 -6.36 -29.44
N THR A 188 12.65 -5.57 -30.52
CA THR A 188 13.78 -4.85 -31.12
C THR A 188 13.21 -3.72 -31.98
N THR A 189 13.77 -2.51 -31.89
CA THR A 189 13.55 -1.40 -32.83
C THR A 189 14.11 -1.79 -34.21
N PRO A 190 13.41 -1.54 -35.33
CA PRO A 190 13.93 -1.83 -36.67
C PRO A 190 15.16 -1.00 -37.03
#